data_AF-A0A8T4UMJ9-F1
#
_entry.id   AF-A0A8T4UMJ9-F1
#
_cell.length_a   1.000
_cell.length_b   1.000
_cell.length_c   1.000
_cell.angle_alpha   90.00
_cell.angle_beta   90.00
_cell.angle_gamma   90.00
#
_symmetry.space_group_name_H-M   'P 1'
#
loop_
_entity.id
_entity.type
_entity.pdbx_description
1 polymer ?
#
loop_
_entity_poly.entity_id
_entity_poly.type
_entity_poly.pdbx_seq_one_letter_code
_entity_poly.pdbx_strand_id
1 'polypeptide(L)'
;MKKVVHILVFSIIFILLILPISLSINMNYSKEIEYEGEEAKEGIPSNIFVSPEIIEKANQYVISLVGEEYFKNKFTLSNLSYHSKNTIIYDYFLGQVTLRLNTEGNVREYQGPTKPYSFNIDKEEAVRIAKSKGLQEPITAQLVYGGLGFDSDAGTITESYMWDVSSQKYSEGNLWIIYVDIDTGDIIGVKTFVYAPVREWSNNQEEFNKTDKEYNKPIEETNKTDKPFNQTIEKANRIGNDSSKKSLLSNIIKFFRSIFNL
;
A
#
# COMPACT_ATOMS: atom_id res chain seq x y z
N MET A 1 11.72 -19.91 -53.60
CA MET A 1 11.57 -20.70 -52.34
C MET A 1 12.58 -20.35 -51.24
N LYS A 2 13.90 -20.23 -51.50
CA LYS A 2 14.90 -19.99 -50.43
C LYS A 2 14.70 -18.72 -49.59
N LYS A 3 14.14 -17.65 -50.16
CA LYS A 3 13.87 -16.38 -49.46
C LYS A 3 12.73 -16.46 -48.42
N VAL A 4 11.73 -17.30 -48.67
CA VAL A 4 10.56 -17.45 -47.77
C VAL A 4 10.94 -18.22 -46.49
N VAL A 5 11.84 -19.20 -46.63
CA VAL A 5 12.35 -19.97 -45.47
C VAL A 5 13.15 -19.09 -44.51
N HIS A 6 13.93 -18.13 -45.03
CA HIS A 6 14.74 -17.24 -44.18
C HIS A 6 13.87 -16.29 -43.35
N ILE A 7 12.76 -15.79 -43.89
CA ILE A 7 11.85 -14.87 -43.18
C ILE A 7 11.11 -15.61 -42.05
N LEU A 8 10.71 -16.85 -42.28
CA LEU A 8 10.05 -17.69 -41.28
C LEU A 8 10.97 -18.06 -40.12
N VAL A 9 12.21 -18.45 -40.41
CA VAL A 9 13.21 -18.78 -39.38
C VAL A 9 13.55 -17.56 -38.53
N PHE A 10 13.68 -16.38 -39.14
CA PHE A 10 13.99 -15.15 -38.40
C PHE A 10 12.84 -14.73 -37.46
N SER A 11 11.59 -14.91 -37.89
CA SER A 11 10.41 -14.55 -37.09
C SER A 11 10.25 -15.46 -35.86
N ILE A 12 10.53 -16.76 -35.99
CA ILE A 12 10.45 -17.71 -34.87
C ILE A 12 11.54 -17.42 -33.83
N ILE A 13 12.76 -17.11 -34.27
CA ILE A 13 13.88 -16.76 -33.37
C ILE A 13 13.57 -15.46 -32.61
N PHE A 14 12.99 -14.47 -33.29
CA PHE A 14 12.64 -13.19 -32.67
C PHE A 14 11.55 -13.33 -31.60
N ILE A 15 10.53 -14.16 -31.84
CA ILE A 15 9.46 -14.45 -30.86
C ILE A 15 10.03 -15.19 -29.63
N LEU A 16 10.93 -16.16 -29.83
CA LEU A 16 11.56 -16.90 -28.74
C LEU A 16 12.50 -16.05 -27.88
N LEU A 17 13.09 -14.99 -28.44
CA LEU A 17 13.97 -14.07 -27.71
C LEU A 17 13.22 -13.04 -26.85
N ILE A 18 12.01 -12.64 -27.26
CA ILE A 18 11.24 -11.61 -26.55
C ILE A 18 10.44 -12.19 -25.38
N LEU A 19 9.93 -13.41 -25.52
CA LEU A 19 9.12 -14.10 -24.51
C LEU A 19 9.75 -14.18 -23.10
N PRO A 20 11.03 -14.52 -22.92
CA PRO A 20 11.63 -14.57 -21.59
C PRO A 20 11.88 -13.18 -20.98
N ILE A 21 12.11 -12.14 -21.79
CA ILE A 21 12.32 -10.77 -21.29
C ILE A 21 11.02 -10.21 -20.69
N SER A 22 9.88 -10.57 -21.26
CA SER A 22 8.56 -10.16 -20.75
C SER A 22 8.23 -10.79 -19.39
N LEU A 23 8.71 -12.02 -19.12
CA LEU A 23 8.51 -12.67 -17.82
C LEU A 23 9.39 -12.08 -16.70
N SER A 24 10.58 -11.56 -17.03
CA SER A 24 11.51 -11.01 -16.03
C SER A 24 11.14 -9.62 -15.52
N ILE A 25 10.31 -8.86 -16.26
CA ILE A 25 9.93 -7.50 -15.87
C ILE A 25 8.79 -7.50 -14.84
N ASN A 26 8.05 -8.61 -14.69
CA ASN A 26 6.89 -8.69 -13.79
C ASN A 26 7.22 -9.24 -12.38
N MET A 27 8.50 -9.45 -12.05
CA MET A 27 8.93 -9.92 -10.72
C MET A 27 9.98 -8.97 -10.12
N ASN A 28 9.58 -7.74 -9.79
CA ASN A 28 10.33 -6.91 -8.85
C ASN A 28 9.52 -5.69 -8.46
N TYR A 29 8.61 -5.84 -7.49
CA TYR A 29 8.24 -4.79 -6.53
C TYR A 29 7.39 -5.42 -5.41
N SER A 30 8.07 -6.13 -4.51
CA SER A 30 7.67 -6.17 -3.10
C SER A 30 8.95 -6.29 -2.29
N LYS A 31 9.47 -5.14 -1.86
CA LYS A 31 10.55 -5.09 -0.89
C LYS A 31 9.86 -5.27 0.46
N GLU A 32 9.86 -6.51 0.96
CA GLU A 32 9.44 -6.83 2.33
C GLU A 32 10.23 -5.94 3.29
N ILE A 33 9.51 -5.12 4.06
CA ILE A 33 10.06 -4.46 5.22
C ILE A 33 10.00 -5.51 6.34
N GLU A 34 11.13 -6.11 6.64
CA GLU A 34 11.32 -7.02 7.75
C GLU A 34 11.17 -6.22 9.06
N TYR A 35 9.97 -6.27 9.63
CA TYR A 35 9.74 -5.82 11.01
C TYR A 35 10.06 -7.00 11.94
N GLU A 36 11.13 -6.89 12.73
CA GLU A 36 11.35 -7.74 13.90
C GLU A 36 10.27 -7.44 14.95
N GLY A 37 9.14 -8.14 14.84
CA GLY A 37 8.08 -8.21 15.85
C GLY A 37 7.99 -9.63 16.39
N GLU A 38 7.85 -9.75 17.71
CA GLU A 38 7.77 -10.98 18.50
C GLU A 38 7.10 -12.17 17.77
N GLU A 39 7.77 -13.33 17.81
CA GLU A 39 7.36 -14.60 17.20
C GLU A 39 5.87 -14.93 17.47
N ALA A 40 5.02 -14.62 16.50
CA ALA A 40 3.66 -15.09 16.47
C ALA A 40 3.68 -16.60 16.24
N LYS A 41 3.24 -17.35 17.25
CA LYS A 41 3.02 -18.79 17.19
C LYS A 41 2.32 -19.14 15.88
N GLU A 42 2.93 -20.03 15.10
CA GLU A 42 2.38 -20.63 13.87
C GLU A 42 0.99 -21.25 14.16
N GLY A 43 -0.04 -20.43 14.05
CA GLY A 43 -1.43 -20.81 14.13
C GLY A 43 -1.92 -21.08 12.71
N ILE A 44 -2.27 -22.35 12.48
CA ILE A 44 -3.07 -22.90 11.38
C ILE A 44 -3.76 -21.79 10.56
N PRO A 45 -3.54 -21.67 9.24
CA PRO A 45 -4.27 -20.71 8.41
C PRO A 45 -5.76 -21.05 8.48
N SER A 46 -6.51 -20.34 9.31
CA SER A 46 -7.95 -20.46 9.26
C SER A 46 -8.38 -19.78 7.98
N ASN A 47 -8.81 -20.56 7.00
CA ASN A 47 -9.68 -20.07 5.94
C ASN A 47 -10.95 -19.53 6.61
N ILE A 48 -10.90 -18.28 7.06
CA ILE A 48 -12.07 -17.59 7.59
C ILE A 48 -12.95 -17.31 6.40
N PHE A 49 -14.05 -18.08 6.31
CA PHE A 49 -15.05 -17.93 5.29
C PHE A 49 -15.75 -16.58 5.48
N VAL A 50 -15.42 -15.59 4.65
CA VAL A 50 -16.16 -14.33 4.60
C VAL A 50 -17.55 -14.64 4.03
N SER A 51 -18.60 -14.21 4.72
CA SER A 51 -19.96 -14.50 4.26
C SER A 51 -20.21 -13.86 2.88
N PRO A 52 -20.91 -14.55 1.96
CA PRO A 52 -21.27 -13.98 0.67
C PRO A 52 -22.03 -12.65 0.77
N GLU A 53 -22.80 -12.46 1.84
CA GLU A 53 -23.52 -11.21 2.12
C GLU A 53 -22.57 -10.01 2.35
N ILE A 54 -21.47 -10.23 3.07
CA ILE A 54 -20.47 -9.18 3.32
C ILE A 54 -19.75 -8.80 2.03
N ILE A 55 -19.42 -9.79 1.20
CA ILE A 55 -18.80 -9.55 -0.12
C ILE A 55 -19.76 -8.75 -1.01
N GLU A 56 -21.04 -9.09 -1.01
CA GLU A 56 -22.04 -8.38 -1.79
C GLU A 56 -22.19 -6.91 -1.32
N LYS A 57 -22.25 -6.66 0.00
CA LYS A 57 -22.27 -5.29 0.54
C LYS A 57 -21.04 -4.48 0.12
N ALA A 58 -19.86 -5.08 0.13
CA ALA A 58 -18.63 -4.44 -0.31
C ALA A 58 -18.64 -4.14 -1.81
N ASN A 59 -19.09 -5.10 -2.64
CA ASN A 59 -19.25 -4.89 -4.08
C ASN A 59 -20.22 -3.73 -4.36
N GLN A 60 -21.39 -3.72 -3.71
CA GLN A 60 -22.39 -2.67 -3.88
C GLN A 60 -21.85 -1.30 -3.47
N TYR A 61 -21.05 -1.23 -2.40
CA TYR A 61 -20.39 0.01 -2.03
C TYR A 61 -19.44 0.52 -3.12
N VAL A 62 -18.53 -0.34 -3.64
CA VAL A 62 -17.61 0.08 -4.71
C VAL A 62 -18.37 0.45 -5.98
N ILE A 63 -19.37 -0.34 -6.37
CA ILE A 63 -20.26 -0.07 -7.51
C ILE A 63 -20.94 1.30 -7.35
N SER A 64 -21.36 1.68 -6.14
CA SER A 64 -21.99 2.98 -5.91
C SER A 64 -21.06 4.17 -6.15
N LEU A 65 -19.73 3.95 -6.06
CA LEU A 65 -18.72 4.98 -6.32
C LEU A 65 -18.34 5.04 -7.80
N VAL A 66 -18.04 3.89 -8.41
CA VAL A 66 -17.44 3.84 -9.76
C VAL A 66 -18.42 3.46 -10.87
N GLY A 67 -19.61 3.00 -10.53
CA GLY A 67 -20.59 2.44 -11.47
C GLY A 67 -20.36 0.95 -11.75
N GLU A 68 -21.45 0.26 -12.09
CA GLU A 68 -21.46 -1.21 -12.23
C GLU A 68 -20.59 -1.70 -13.39
N GLU A 69 -20.69 -1.05 -14.56
CA GLU A 69 -19.91 -1.42 -15.73
C GLU A 69 -18.40 -1.25 -15.48
N TYR A 70 -18.02 -0.15 -14.85
CA TYR A 70 -16.62 0.13 -14.52
C TYR A 70 -16.08 -0.91 -13.53
N PHE A 71 -16.84 -1.21 -12.48
CA PHE A 71 -16.48 -2.22 -11.50
C PHE A 71 -16.23 -3.58 -12.16
N LYS A 72 -17.18 -4.07 -12.96
CA LYS A 72 -17.07 -5.37 -13.66
C LYS A 72 -15.85 -5.46 -14.57
N ASN A 73 -15.49 -4.36 -15.22
CA ASN A 73 -14.41 -4.33 -16.20
C ASN A 73 -13.01 -4.15 -15.58
N LYS A 74 -12.93 -3.52 -14.40
CA LYS A 74 -11.65 -3.03 -13.84
C LYS A 74 -11.28 -3.63 -12.49
N PHE A 75 -12.21 -4.33 -11.83
CA PHE A 75 -12.00 -4.90 -10.51
C PHE A 75 -12.13 -6.41 -10.56
N THR A 76 -11.17 -7.10 -9.95
CA THR A 76 -11.24 -8.53 -9.67
C THR A 76 -11.04 -8.73 -8.18
N LEU A 77 -11.92 -9.49 -7.54
CA LEU A 77 -11.72 -9.84 -6.14
C LEU A 77 -10.49 -10.74 -6.03
N SER A 78 -9.45 -10.31 -5.31
CA SER A 78 -8.14 -10.96 -5.34
C SER A 78 -7.82 -11.74 -4.10
N ASN A 79 -8.07 -11.14 -2.94
CA ASN A 79 -7.81 -11.79 -1.67
C ASN A 79 -8.81 -11.37 -0.60
N LEU A 80 -9.19 -12.34 0.23
CA LEU A 80 -9.98 -12.15 1.43
C LEU A 80 -9.05 -12.38 2.63
N SER A 81 -8.33 -11.33 3.04
CA SER A 81 -7.55 -11.39 4.27
C SER A 81 -8.39 -10.88 5.44
N TYR A 82 -9.12 -11.82 6.06
CA TYR A 82 -9.90 -11.50 7.26
C TYR A 82 -9.04 -11.45 8.53
N HIS A 83 -7.78 -11.91 8.46
CA HIS A 83 -6.91 -12.04 9.63
C HIS A 83 -6.45 -10.72 10.24
N SER A 84 -6.55 -9.60 9.52
CA SER A 84 -6.05 -8.30 9.97
C SER A 84 -7.06 -7.15 9.86
N LYS A 85 -8.34 -7.36 10.22
CA LYS A 85 -9.40 -6.33 10.46
C LYS A 85 -10.53 -6.26 9.39
N ASN A 86 -11.20 -7.38 9.07
CA ASN A 86 -12.37 -7.39 8.17
C ASN A 86 -12.08 -6.67 6.83
N THR A 87 -10.94 -6.98 6.22
CA THR A 87 -10.45 -6.28 5.04
C THR A 87 -10.78 -7.05 3.78
N ILE A 88 -11.32 -6.38 2.76
CA ILE A 88 -11.52 -6.90 1.41
C ILE A 88 -10.55 -6.19 0.49
N ILE A 89 -9.81 -6.96 -0.31
CA ILE A 89 -8.85 -6.45 -1.28
C ILE A 89 -9.33 -6.84 -2.68
N TYR A 90 -9.46 -5.84 -3.54
CA TYR A 90 -9.68 -6.02 -4.97
C TYR A 90 -8.37 -5.77 -5.70
N ASP A 91 -8.03 -6.64 -6.65
CA ASP A 91 -7.09 -6.32 -7.70
C ASP A 91 -7.78 -5.35 -8.65
N TYR A 92 -7.20 -4.16 -8.73
CA TYR A 92 -7.57 -3.12 -9.67
C TYR A 92 -6.45 -3.01 -10.69
N PHE A 93 -6.76 -2.66 -11.94
CA PHE A 93 -5.74 -2.69 -13.00
C PHE A 93 -4.56 -1.71 -12.77
N LEU A 94 -4.68 -0.77 -11.83
CA LEU A 94 -3.62 0.16 -11.41
C LEU A 94 -3.03 -0.15 -10.01
N GLY A 95 -3.43 -1.24 -9.37
CA GLY A 95 -2.93 -1.60 -8.03
C GLY A 95 -3.97 -2.34 -7.19
N GLN A 96 -3.96 -2.10 -5.88
CA GLN A 96 -4.90 -2.72 -4.96
C GLN A 96 -5.88 -1.69 -4.42
N VAL A 97 -7.16 -2.08 -4.38
CA VAL A 97 -8.21 -1.32 -3.70
C VAL A 97 -8.54 -2.05 -2.41
N THR A 98 -8.51 -1.31 -1.30
CA THR A 98 -8.70 -1.86 0.04
C THR A 98 -9.97 -1.31 0.65
N LEU A 99 -10.84 -2.20 1.14
CA LEU A 99 -11.99 -1.87 1.96
C LEU A 99 -11.78 -2.47 3.35
N ARG A 100 -11.98 -1.69 4.41
CA ARG A 100 -12.07 -2.22 5.78
C ARG A 100 -13.49 -2.11 6.28
N LEU A 101 -14.01 -3.21 6.82
CA LEU A 101 -15.39 -3.32 7.26
C LEU A 101 -15.49 -3.44 8.80
N ASN A 102 -16.67 -3.21 9.36
CA ASN A 102 -17.00 -3.68 10.71
C ASN A 102 -17.54 -5.12 10.69
N THR A 103 -17.84 -5.64 11.89
CA THR A 103 -18.41 -6.99 12.08
C THR A 103 -19.78 -7.18 11.43
N GLU A 104 -20.50 -6.08 11.16
CA GLU A 104 -21.80 -6.08 10.48
C GLU A 104 -21.67 -5.96 8.94
N GLY A 105 -20.46 -5.84 8.41
CA GLY A 105 -20.18 -5.68 6.99
C GLY A 105 -20.33 -4.24 6.45
N ASN A 106 -20.45 -3.24 7.31
CA ASN A 106 -20.47 -1.83 6.92
C ASN A 106 -19.04 -1.32 6.68
N VAL A 107 -18.87 -0.49 5.66
CA VAL A 107 -17.57 0.09 5.30
C VAL A 107 -17.14 1.14 6.32
N ARG A 108 -15.92 1.00 6.84
CA ARG A 108 -15.27 1.97 7.74
C ARG A 108 -14.20 2.79 7.04
N GLU A 109 -13.49 2.17 6.11
CA GLU A 109 -12.37 2.77 5.40
C GLU A 109 -12.36 2.25 3.96
N TYR A 110 -12.12 3.13 3.02
CA TYR A 110 -12.01 2.82 1.60
C TYR A 110 -10.76 3.51 1.05
N GLN A 111 -9.89 2.73 0.42
CA GLN A 111 -8.73 3.24 -0.31
C GLN A 111 -8.80 2.72 -1.74
N GLY A 112 -9.31 3.56 -2.64
CA GLY A 112 -9.51 3.27 -4.05
C GLY A 112 -10.25 4.40 -4.76
N PRO A 113 -10.52 4.29 -6.06
CA PRO A 113 -11.17 5.34 -6.84
C PRO A 113 -12.61 5.62 -6.39
N THR A 114 -12.96 6.89 -6.25
CA THR A 114 -14.31 7.35 -5.85
C THR A 114 -15.22 7.72 -7.03
N LYS A 115 -14.71 7.60 -8.26
CA LYS A 115 -15.41 7.81 -9.53
C LYS A 115 -14.81 6.92 -10.62
N PRO A 116 -15.52 6.63 -11.73
CA PRO A 116 -14.91 6.00 -12.90
C PRO A 116 -13.91 6.96 -13.57
N TYR A 117 -12.89 6.39 -14.23
CA TYR A 117 -11.88 7.13 -15.01
C TYR A 117 -11.81 6.60 -16.44
N SER A 118 -11.76 7.48 -17.42
CA SER A 118 -11.70 7.13 -18.84
C SER A 118 -10.28 6.99 -19.38
N PHE A 119 -9.28 7.57 -18.71
CA PHE A 119 -7.87 7.59 -19.10
C PHE A 119 -7.66 8.21 -20.49
N ASN A 120 -8.30 9.35 -20.74
CA ASN A 120 -8.24 10.02 -22.04
C ASN A 120 -6.89 10.69 -22.30
N ILE A 121 -6.16 11.04 -21.24
CA ILE A 121 -4.85 11.67 -21.33
C ILE A 121 -3.77 10.62 -21.16
N ASP A 122 -3.02 10.38 -22.22
CA ASP A 122 -1.83 9.52 -22.17
C ASP A 122 -0.62 10.26 -21.57
N LYS A 123 0.47 9.51 -21.39
CA LYS A 123 1.70 10.01 -20.76
C LYS A 123 2.33 11.13 -21.58
N GLU A 124 2.39 10.96 -22.90
CA GLU A 124 2.99 11.90 -23.83
C GLU A 124 2.23 13.24 -23.85
N GLU A 125 0.89 13.17 -23.80
CA GLU A 125 0.01 14.31 -23.72
C GLU A 125 0.19 15.08 -22.41
N ALA A 126 0.23 14.38 -21.27
CA ALA A 126 0.50 14.99 -19.98
C ALA A 126 1.85 15.72 -19.96
N VAL A 127 2.90 15.12 -20.54
CA VAL A 127 4.22 15.77 -20.69
C VAL A 127 4.14 17.01 -21.58
N ARG A 128 3.38 16.97 -22.67
CA ARG A 128 3.17 18.12 -23.57
C ARG A 128 2.47 19.27 -22.83
N ILE A 129 1.42 18.97 -22.07
CA ILE A 129 0.70 19.93 -21.22
C ILE A 129 1.67 20.56 -20.20
N ALA A 130 2.45 19.75 -19.48
CA ALA A 130 3.40 20.24 -18.48
C ALA A 130 4.49 21.14 -19.09
N LYS A 131 5.04 20.76 -20.26
CA LYS A 131 6.00 21.59 -21.01
C LYS A 131 5.41 22.94 -21.41
N SER A 132 4.15 22.97 -21.83
CA SER A 132 3.46 24.22 -22.20
C SER A 132 3.37 25.22 -21.04
N LYS A 133 3.56 24.76 -19.80
CA LYS A 133 3.55 25.56 -18.58
C LYS A 133 4.93 25.93 -18.06
N GLY A 134 5.99 25.56 -18.79
CA GLY A 134 7.36 25.90 -18.44
C GLY A 134 8.09 24.84 -17.61
N LEU A 135 7.54 23.62 -17.48
CA LEU A 135 8.31 22.52 -16.88
C LEU A 135 9.53 22.21 -17.76
N GLN A 136 10.71 22.14 -17.15
CA GLN A 136 11.98 22.05 -17.88
C GLN A 136 12.46 20.60 -18.03
N GLU A 137 13.14 20.33 -19.14
CA GLU A 137 13.79 19.04 -19.39
C GLU A 137 15.03 18.83 -18.49
N PRO A 138 15.31 17.59 -18.04
CA PRO A 138 14.63 16.34 -18.43
C PRO A 138 13.36 16.07 -17.61
N ILE A 139 12.29 15.65 -18.29
CA ILE A 139 10.97 15.39 -17.71
C ILE A 139 10.70 13.89 -17.57
N THR A 140 10.14 13.49 -16.42
CA THR A 140 9.51 12.19 -16.20
C THR A 140 8.02 12.35 -15.97
N ALA A 141 7.26 11.30 -16.28
CA ALA A 141 5.84 11.24 -15.98
C ALA A 141 5.47 9.84 -15.48
N GLN A 142 4.69 9.80 -14.40
CA GLN A 142 4.19 8.57 -13.80
C GLN A 142 2.74 8.75 -13.34
N LEU A 143 1.99 7.65 -13.36
CA LEU A 143 0.62 7.62 -12.89
C LEU A 143 0.61 7.49 -11.37
N VAL A 144 -0.10 8.39 -10.68
CA VAL A 144 -0.24 8.36 -9.22
C VAL A 144 -1.70 8.43 -8.81
N TYR A 145 -2.00 7.87 -7.64
CA TYR A 145 -3.27 8.06 -6.94
C TYR A 145 -3.02 8.93 -5.71
N GLY A 146 -3.60 10.13 -5.69
CA GLY A 146 -3.29 11.12 -4.67
C GLY A 146 -4.54 11.62 -3.96
N GLY A 147 -4.61 11.34 -2.66
CA GLY A 147 -5.60 11.86 -1.71
C GLY A 147 -4.95 12.15 -0.35
N LEU A 148 -3.80 12.82 -0.34
CA LEU A 148 -3.12 13.19 0.90
C LEU A 148 -2.46 14.54 0.72
N GLY A 149 -3.03 15.56 1.36
CA GLY A 149 -2.45 16.85 1.73
C GLY A 149 -1.15 17.24 1.04
N PHE A 150 -1.18 17.41 -0.28
CA PHE A 150 -0.10 18.08 -0.95
C PHE A 150 -0.22 19.55 -0.60
N ASP A 151 0.77 20.09 0.13
CA ASP A 151 1.11 21.51 0.08
C ASP A 151 1.55 21.80 -1.37
N SER A 152 0.56 21.85 -2.26
CA SER A 152 0.72 22.42 -3.58
C SER A 152 0.50 23.91 -3.44
N ASP A 153 1.29 24.71 -4.14
CA ASP A 153 1.25 26.17 -4.02
C ASP A 153 -0.12 26.75 -4.44
N ALA A 154 -1.00 25.94 -5.07
CA ALA A 154 -2.21 26.41 -5.74
C ALA A 154 -3.47 25.52 -5.63
N GLY A 155 -3.50 24.47 -4.80
CA GLY A 155 -4.72 23.64 -4.74
C GLY A 155 -4.73 22.47 -3.76
N THR A 156 -5.94 22.03 -3.41
CA THR A 156 -6.19 20.74 -2.77
C THR A 156 -6.48 19.73 -3.86
N ILE A 157 -5.62 18.73 -4.00
CA ILE A 157 -5.90 17.60 -4.88
C ILE A 157 -6.82 16.65 -4.14
N THR A 158 -8.06 16.54 -4.60
CA THR A 158 -9.03 15.55 -4.12
C THR A 158 -8.70 14.19 -4.73
N GLU A 159 -8.73 13.14 -3.91
CA GLU A 159 -8.62 11.71 -4.26
C GLU A 159 -8.82 11.37 -5.74
N SER A 160 -7.77 11.53 -6.56
CA SER A 160 -7.85 11.33 -8.01
C SER A 160 -6.66 10.58 -8.57
N TYR A 161 -6.88 9.87 -9.68
CA TYR A 161 -5.80 9.44 -10.55
C TYR A 161 -5.33 10.61 -11.40
N MET A 162 -4.02 10.80 -11.46
CA MET A 162 -3.41 11.91 -12.20
C MET A 162 -2.02 11.53 -12.70
N TRP A 163 -1.53 12.27 -13.69
CA TRP A 163 -0.13 12.24 -14.07
C TRP A 163 0.67 13.15 -13.14
N ASP A 164 1.64 12.58 -12.42
CA ASP A 164 2.74 13.31 -11.79
C ASP A 164 3.82 13.52 -12.85
N VAL A 165 3.95 14.75 -13.34
CA VAL A 165 4.93 15.13 -14.35
C VAL A 165 5.99 16.00 -13.69
N SER A 166 7.22 15.48 -13.61
CA SER A 166 8.29 16.09 -12.83
C SER A 166 9.52 16.42 -13.67
N SER A 167 10.17 17.53 -13.35
CA SER A 167 11.48 17.92 -13.87
C SER A 167 12.58 17.34 -12.98
N GLN A 168 13.64 16.78 -13.58
CA GLN A 168 14.85 16.40 -12.84
C GLN A 168 15.84 17.57 -12.67
N LYS A 169 15.51 18.76 -13.18
CA LYS A 169 16.27 19.99 -12.90
C LYS A 169 15.69 20.67 -11.67
N TYR A 170 16.48 20.62 -10.60
CA TYR A 170 16.18 21.29 -9.33
C TYR A 170 16.90 22.62 -9.29
N SER A 171 16.15 23.71 -9.41
CA SER A 171 16.65 25.04 -9.06
C SER A 171 15.53 25.82 -8.40
N GLU A 172 15.90 26.62 -7.41
CA GLU A 172 14.95 27.39 -6.61
C GLU A 172 14.04 28.25 -7.48
N GLY A 173 12.74 28.24 -7.16
CA GLY A 173 11.72 28.99 -7.89
C GLY A 173 11.27 28.36 -9.22
N ASN A 174 11.92 27.28 -9.68
CA ASN A 174 11.45 26.57 -10.87
C ASN A 174 10.34 25.57 -10.52
N LEU A 175 9.47 25.35 -11.51
CA LEU A 175 8.49 24.28 -11.50
C LEU A 175 9.21 22.94 -11.36
N TRP A 176 8.82 22.19 -10.34
CA TRP A 176 9.34 20.86 -10.06
C TRP A 176 8.37 19.80 -10.52
N ILE A 177 7.09 19.90 -10.12
CA ILE A 177 6.05 18.91 -10.44
C ILE A 177 4.80 19.65 -10.93
N ILE A 178 4.17 19.09 -11.96
CA ILE A 178 2.83 19.46 -12.41
C ILE A 178 1.96 18.21 -12.37
N TYR A 179 0.82 18.32 -11.71
CA TYR A 179 -0.20 17.27 -11.66
C TYR A 179 -1.26 17.54 -12.72
N VAL A 180 -1.46 16.59 -13.62
CA VAL A 180 -2.40 16.69 -14.74
C VAL A 180 -3.51 15.66 -14.58
N ASP A 181 -4.77 16.11 -14.60
CA ASP A 181 -5.94 15.24 -14.56
C ASP A 181 -5.92 14.26 -15.75
N ILE A 182 -6.22 12.99 -15.45
CA ILE A 182 -6.04 11.90 -16.40
C ILE A 182 -7.14 11.81 -17.47
N ASP A 183 -8.27 12.49 -17.26
CA ASP A 183 -9.42 12.47 -18.15
C ASP A 183 -9.58 13.78 -18.92
N THR A 184 -9.27 14.92 -18.30
CA THR A 184 -9.47 16.25 -18.90
C THR A 184 -8.19 16.91 -19.39
N GLY A 185 -7.04 16.56 -18.81
CA GLY A 185 -5.77 17.25 -19.07
C GLY A 185 -5.63 18.56 -18.31
N ASP A 186 -6.57 18.87 -17.41
CA ASP A 186 -6.48 20.05 -16.56
C ASP A 186 -5.33 19.94 -15.58
N ILE A 187 -4.73 21.08 -15.24
CA ILE A 187 -3.69 21.13 -14.21
C ILE A 187 -4.39 21.30 -12.87
N ILE A 188 -4.26 20.27 -12.04
CA ILE A 188 -4.94 20.18 -10.74
C ILE A 188 -3.99 20.46 -9.57
N GLY A 189 -2.69 20.57 -9.84
CA GLY A 189 -1.70 20.95 -8.84
C GLY A 189 -0.34 21.27 -9.45
N VAL A 190 0.41 22.12 -8.75
CA VAL A 190 1.76 22.51 -9.13
C VAL A 190 2.63 22.56 -7.88
N LYS A 191 3.87 22.10 -8.00
CA LYS A 191 4.87 22.19 -6.95
C LYS A 191 6.11 22.90 -7.48
N THR A 192 6.51 23.96 -6.81
CA THR A 192 7.80 24.61 -7.07
C THR A 192 8.89 23.99 -6.20
N PHE A 193 10.13 23.98 -6.69
CA PHE A 193 11.26 23.58 -5.87
C PHE A 193 11.63 24.72 -4.92
N VAL A 194 11.36 24.55 -3.63
CA VAL A 194 11.82 25.46 -2.58
C VAL A 194 13.11 24.87 -2.01
N TYR A 195 14.22 25.58 -2.18
CA TYR A 195 15.46 25.21 -1.49
C TYR A 195 15.26 25.56 -0.02
N ALA A 196 14.95 24.59 0.84
CA ALA A 196 15.04 24.82 2.28
C ALA A 196 16.53 25.07 2.58
N PRO A 197 16.93 26.29 2.99
CA PRO A 197 18.33 26.53 3.30
C PRO A 197 18.73 25.55 4.41
N VAL A 198 19.74 24.72 4.15
CA VAL A 198 20.33 23.75 5.10
C VAL A 198 20.82 24.42 6.42
N ARG A 199 20.75 25.75 6.53
CA ARG A 199 21.30 26.54 7.63
C ARG A 199 20.40 26.69 8.86
N GLU A 200 19.13 26.30 8.84
CA GLU A 200 18.28 26.39 10.05
C GLU A 200 18.17 25.07 10.84
N TRP A 201 18.47 23.93 10.22
CA TRP A 201 18.48 22.65 10.95
C TRP A 201 19.62 22.57 11.98
N SER A 202 20.79 23.15 11.68
CA SER A 202 21.93 23.15 12.62
C SER A 202 21.73 24.04 13.83
N ASN A 203 20.99 25.15 13.70
CA ASN A 203 20.73 26.07 14.81
C ASN A 203 19.58 25.57 15.70
N ASN A 204 18.61 24.87 15.12
CA ASN A 204 17.49 24.28 15.87
C ASN A 204 17.86 22.96 16.56
N GLN A 205 18.96 22.31 16.16
CA GLN A 205 19.46 21.11 16.84
C GLN A 205 19.98 21.42 18.26
N GLU A 206 20.55 22.61 18.50
CA GLU A 206 20.91 23.05 19.86
C GLU A 206 19.70 23.41 20.73
N GLU A 207 18.60 23.91 20.16
CA GLU A 207 17.34 24.15 20.88
C GLU A 207 16.59 22.85 21.18
N PHE A 208 16.54 21.90 20.24
CA PHE A 208 15.99 20.56 20.48
C PHE A 208 16.75 19.83 21.60
N ASN A 209 18.08 19.87 21.57
CA ASN A 209 18.93 19.27 22.60
C ASN A 209 18.84 19.97 23.98
N LYS A 210 18.44 21.25 24.02
CA LYS A 210 18.12 21.94 25.29
C LYS A 210 16.76 21.50 25.83
N THR A 211 15.78 21.32 24.95
CA THR A 211 14.41 20.92 25.32
C THR A 211 14.37 19.47 25.83
N ASP A 212 15.15 18.55 25.24
CA ASP A 212 15.27 17.16 25.70
C ASP A 212 15.97 17.01 27.06
N LYS A 213 16.83 17.96 27.45
CA LYS A 213 17.45 18.00 28.79
C LYS A 213 16.50 18.52 29.86
N GLU A 214 15.52 19.34 29.48
CA GLU A 214 14.51 19.86 30.40
C GLU A 214 13.38 18.84 30.63
N TYR A 215 13.06 18.02 29.62
CA TYR A 215 12.07 16.94 29.73
C TYR A 215 12.57 15.69 30.49
N ASN A 216 13.89 15.49 30.60
CA ASN A 216 14.51 14.39 31.33
C ASN A 216 14.91 14.74 32.78
N LYS A 217 14.38 15.84 33.34
CA LYS A 217 14.45 16.01 34.80
C LYS A 217 13.61 14.91 35.47
N PRO A 218 14.12 14.21 36.50
CA PRO A 218 13.31 13.26 37.25
C PRO A 218 12.09 14.00 37.79
N ILE A 219 10.90 13.52 37.47
CA ILE A 219 9.66 13.98 38.10
C ILE A 219 9.67 13.45 39.53
N GLU A 220 10.31 14.20 40.43
CA GLU A 220 10.09 14.03 41.86
C GLU A 220 8.79 14.76 42.23
N GLU A 221 7.95 14.01 42.95
CA GLU A 221 6.75 14.45 43.66
C GLU A 221 5.47 14.75 42.85
N THR A 222 4.64 13.72 42.73
CA THR A 222 3.22 13.79 43.11
C THR A 222 2.69 12.40 43.45
N ASN A 223 3.13 11.88 44.60
CA ASN A 223 2.45 10.76 45.27
C ASN A 223 1.29 11.32 46.08
N LYS A 224 0.04 11.04 45.67
CA LYS A 224 -1.07 10.70 46.55
C LYS A 224 -2.26 10.18 45.74
N THR A 225 -2.70 8.97 46.09
CA THR A 225 -3.99 8.31 45.73
C THR A 225 -4.13 7.96 44.23
N ASP A 226 -4.10 6.71 43.76
CA ASP A 226 -4.93 5.57 44.16
C ASP A 226 -4.31 4.18 43.83
N LYS A 227 -4.48 3.21 44.74
CA LYS A 227 -4.48 1.75 44.48
C LYS A 227 -5.96 1.35 44.26
N PRO A 228 -6.32 0.55 43.23
CA PRO A 228 -5.94 -0.86 43.19
C PRO A 228 -5.84 -1.45 41.76
N PHE A 229 -4.63 -1.72 41.27
CA PHE A 229 -4.44 -2.52 40.02
C PHE A 229 -3.53 -3.74 40.22
N ASN A 230 -2.94 -3.91 41.41
CA ASN A 230 -1.89 -4.92 41.64
C ASN A 230 -2.37 -6.24 42.27
N GLN A 231 -3.67 -6.52 42.33
CA GLN A 231 -4.19 -7.81 42.83
C GLN A 231 -4.61 -8.79 41.71
N THR A 232 -4.63 -8.36 40.45
CA THR A 232 -5.03 -9.22 39.32
C THR A 232 -3.85 -10.05 38.79
N ILE A 233 -2.61 -9.60 38.95
CA ILE A 233 -1.42 -10.28 38.39
C ILE A 233 -0.98 -11.48 39.25
N GLU A 234 -1.14 -11.45 40.58
CA GLU A 234 -0.78 -12.59 41.44
C GLU A 234 -1.71 -13.82 41.29
N LYS A 235 -2.91 -13.64 40.73
CA LYS A 235 -3.86 -14.74 40.53
C LYS A 235 -3.61 -15.53 39.24
N ALA A 236 -2.89 -14.96 38.27
CA ALA A 236 -2.53 -15.63 37.02
C ALA A 236 -1.35 -16.60 37.17
N ASN A 237 -0.46 -16.38 38.14
CA ASN A 237 0.73 -17.19 38.35
C ASN A 237 0.50 -18.48 39.17
N ARG A 238 -0.75 -18.81 39.55
CA ARG A 238 -1.09 -20.02 40.32
C ARG A 238 -1.84 -21.11 39.54
N ILE A 239 -2.05 -20.96 38.22
CA ILE A 239 -2.76 -21.95 37.39
C ILE A 239 -1.84 -22.49 36.28
N GLY A 240 -0.67 -22.98 36.68
CA GLY A 240 0.36 -23.45 35.75
C GLY A 240 1.04 -24.72 36.24
N ASN A 241 0.28 -25.75 36.59
CA ASN A 241 0.86 -27.08 36.76
C ASN A 241 -0.21 -28.14 36.48
N ASP A 242 -0.39 -28.50 35.21
CA ASP A 242 -1.20 -29.66 34.84
C ASP A 242 -0.44 -30.54 33.83
N SER A 243 -0.34 -31.82 34.19
CA SER A 243 0.54 -32.85 33.62
C SER A 243 -0.08 -33.60 32.44
N SER A 244 -1.15 -33.06 31.84
CA SER A 244 -1.92 -33.68 30.75
C SER A 244 -1.24 -33.62 29.37
N LYS A 245 -0.16 -32.83 29.20
CA LYS A 245 0.50 -32.65 27.88
C LYS A 245 1.36 -33.82 27.41
N LYS A 246 1.75 -34.76 28.28
CA LYS A 246 2.53 -35.95 27.86
C LYS A 246 1.69 -37.04 27.18
N SER A 247 0.37 -37.04 27.35
CA SER A 247 -0.53 -38.07 26.78
C SER A 247 -0.82 -37.83 25.29
N LEU A 248 -1.01 -36.56 24.88
CA LEU A 248 -1.36 -36.21 23.50
C LEU A 248 -0.20 -36.41 22.51
N LEU A 249 1.03 -36.06 22.89
CA LEU A 249 2.21 -36.27 22.04
C LEU A 249 2.49 -37.75 21.77
N SER A 250 2.23 -38.62 22.76
CA SER A 250 2.36 -40.08 22.61
C SER A 250 1.39 -40.65 21.56
N ASN A 251 0.16 -40.12 21.50
CA ASN A 251 -0.85 -40.59 20.54
C ASN A 251 -0.59 -40.06 19.12
N ILE A 252 -0.06 -38.84 19.00
CA ILE A 252 0.31 -38.24 17.70
C ILE A 252 1.51 -39.00 17.10
N ILE A 253 2.53 -39.34 17.91
CA ILE A 253 3.69 -40.11 17.43
C ILE A 253 3.30 -41.52 16.98
N LYS A 254 2.35 -42.17 17.66
CA LYS A 254 1.81 -43.49 17.25
C LYS A 254 1.03 -43.41 15.93
N PHE A 255 0.27 -42.34 15.72
CA PHE A 255 -0.47 -42.12 14.48
C PHE A 255 0.49 -41.97 13.28
N PHE A 256 1.56 -41.19 13.42
CA PHE A 256 2.54 -41.03 12.34
C PHE A 256 3.32 -42.32 12.02
N ARG A 257 3.69 -43.13 13.02
CA ARG A 257 4.34 -44.44 12.76
C ARG A 257 3.43 -45.40 11.99
N SER A 258 2.12 -45.35 12.23
CA SER A 258 1.14 -46.18 11.50
C SER A 258 0.97 -45.79 10.02
N ILE A 259 1.26 -44.54 9.65
CA ILE A 259 1.10 -44.04 8.27
C ILE A 259 2.34 -44.37 7.42
N PHE A 260 3.52 -44.43 8.05
CA PHE A 260 4.79 -44.51 7.32
C PHE A 260 5.47 -45.89 7.32
N ASN A 261 4.86 -46.94 7.90
CA ASN A 261 5.46 -48.29 8.01
C ASN A 261 6.95 -48.25 8.42
N LEU A 262 7.25 -47.47 9.47
CA LEU A 262 8.54 -47.44 10.17
C LEU A 262 8.41 -48.15 11.53
#